data_AF-A0A7W1C8K5-F1
#
_entry.id   AF-A0A7W1C8K5-F1
#
_cell.length_a   1.000
_cell.length_b   1.000
_cell.length_c   1.000
_cell.angle_alpha   90.00
_cell.angle_beta   90.00
_cell.angle_gamma   90.00
#
_symmetry.space_group_name_H-M   'P 1'
#
loop_
_entity.id
_entity.type
_entity.pdbx_description
1 polymer ?
#
loop_
_entity_poly.entity_id
_entity_poly.type
_entity_poly.pdbx_seq_one_letter_code
_entity_poly.pdbx_strand_id
1 'polypeptide(L)'
;MEDLLFERLHRMDAEVEPEIVLQDLYFVDRVLRPLAGPADSDYRIPYLIEALEARRFFASPDAGWEAIELYDDLCDLCDVRSYAGLEDVLRRFRAYRGARDAASVSDH
;
A
#
# COMPACT_ATOMS: atom_id res chain seq x y z
N MET A 1 1.72 -5.09 15.05
CA MET A 1 1.19 -3.89 14.38
C MET A 1 1.48 -4.00 12.90
N GLU A 2 2.75 -4.17 12.51
CA GLU A 2 3.13 -4.46 11.11
C GLU A 2 2.44 -5.70 10.52
N ASP A 3 2.39 -6.84 11.22
CA ASP A 3 1.69 -8.03 10.72
C ASP A 3 0.20 -7.80 10.44
N LEU A 4 -0.45 -6.86 11.15
CA LEU A 4 -1.85 -6.50 10.90
C LEU A 4 -1.99 -5.67 9.62
N LEU A 5 -1.02 -4.81 9.32
CA LEU A 5 -0.97 -4.07 8.06
C LEU A 5 -0.68 -5.00 6.88
N PHE A 6 0.23 -5.96 7.06
CA PHE A 6 0.50 -6.97 6.05
C PHE A 6 -0.70 -7.87 5.82
N GLU A 7 -1.42 -8.26 6.87
CA GLU A 7 -2.65 -9.03 6.73
C GLU A 7 -3.76 -8.20 6.06
N ARG A 8 -3.89 -6.92 6.40
CA ARG A 8 -4.84 -6.00 5.74
C ARG A 8 -4.52 -5.90 4.25
N LEU A 9 -3.26 -5.62 3.90
CA LEU A 9 -2.79 -5.54 2.52
C LEU A 9 -3.01 -6.86 1.76
N HIS A 10 -2.73 -8.01 2.39
CA HIS A 10 -2.87 -9.32 1.78
C HIS A 10 -4.34 -9.72 1.53
N ARG A 11 -5.28 -9.18 2.32
CA ARG A 11 -6.72 -9.43 2.18
C ARG A 11 -7.44 -8.41 1.31
N MET A 12 -6.74 -7.37 0.82
CA MET A 12 -7.36 -6.36 -0.04
C MET A 12 -7.85 -6.99 -1.34
N ASP A 13 -9.07 -6.63 -1.72
CA ASP A 13 -9.66 -6.99 -3.01
C ASP A 13 -9.12 -6.06 -4.11
N ALA A 14 -7.87 -6.33 -4.48
CA ALA A 14 -7.12 -5.61 -5.49
C ALA A 14 -7.01 -6.43 -6.78
N GLU A 15 -7.13 -5.78 -7.94
CA GLU A 15 -6.91 -6.45 -9.24
C GLU A 15 -5.42 -6.76 -9.50
N VAL A 16 -4.53 -6.25 -8.65
CA VAL A 16 -3.07 -6.36 -8.76
C VAL A 16 -2.46 -6.89 -7.47
N GLU A 17 -1.27 -7.49 -7.59
CA GLU A 17 -0.55 -8.00 -6.43
C GLU A 17 -0.24 -6.90 -5.40
N PRO A 18 -0.37 -7.17 -4.09
CA PRO A 18 0.02 -6.29 -2.99
C PRO A 18 1.38 -5.57 -3.15
N GLU A 19 2.38 -6.26 -3.69
CA GLU A 19 3.70 -5.69 -3.94
C GLU A 19 3.70 -4.59 -5.01
N ILE A 20 2.79 -4.67 -5.98
CA ILE A 20 2.57 -3.63 -7.01
C ILE A 20 1.86 -2.44 -6.37
N VAL A 21 0.86 -2.70 -5.52
CA VAL A 21 0.17 -1.64 -4.74
C VAL A 21 1.20 -0.82 -3.94
N LEU A 22 2.12 -1.47 -3.22
CA LEU A 22 3.16 -0.79 -2.45
C LEU A 22 4.10 0.08 -3.30
N GLN A 23 4.52 -0.42 -4.46
CA GLN A 23 5.41 0.32 -5.36
C GLN A 23 4.73 1.53 -5.97
N ASP A 24 3.45 1.40 -6.32
CA ASP A 24 2.70 2.47 -6.94
C ASP A 24 2.24 3.52 -5.93
N LEU A 25 1.92 3.12 -4.70
CA LEU A 25 1.72 4.04 -3.58
C LEU A 25 2.97 4.89 -3.32
N TYR A 26 4.16 4.28 -3.30
CA TYR A 26 5.43 5.02 -3.24
C TYR A 26 5.58 5.99 -4.42
N PHE A 27 5.26 5.56 -5.63
CA PHE A 27 5.33 6.41 -6.82
C PHE A 27 4.38 7.62 -6.70
N VAL A 28 3.15 7.41 -6.24
CA VAL A 28 2.19 8.50 -6.02
C VAL A 28 2.72 9.50 -4.98
N ASP A 29 3.27 9.03 -3.85
CA ASP A 29 3.87 9.93 -2.86
C ASP A 29 5.01 10.76 -3.41
N ARG A 30 5.91 10.11 -4.17
CA ARG A 30 7.17 10.75 -4.59
C ARG A 30 7.01 11.61 -5.83
N VAL A 31 6.05 11.28 -6.70
CA VAL A 31 5.88 11.93 -7.99
C VAL A 31 4.70 12.91 -7.97
N LEU A 32 3.56 12.54 -7.39
CA LEU A 32 2.37 13.38 -7.41
C LEU A 32 2.34 14.39 -6.24
N ARG A 33 2.78 13.99 -5.04
CA ARG A 33 2.75 14.88 -3.86
C ARG A 33 3.56 16.18 -4.03
N PRO A 34 4.77 16.19 -4.63
CA PRO A 34 5.50 17.44 -4.87
C PRO A 34 4.82 18.37 -5.88
N LEU A 35 3.95 17.83 -6.74
CA LEU A 35 3.22 18.59 -7.76
C LEU A 35 1.91 19.17 -7.23
N ALA A 36 1.37 18.63 -6.13
CA ALA A 36 0.06 18.99 -5.57
C ALA A 36 0.08 20.21 -4.61
N GLY A 37 1.25 20.84 -4.38
CA GLY A 37 1.38 22.01 -3.51
C GLY A 37 1.63 21.68 -2.03
N PRO A 38 1.75 22.69 -1.15
CA PRO A 38 2.17 22.51 0.25
C PRO A 38 1.24 21.57 1.05
N ALA A 39 1.86 20.84 1.99
CA ALA A 39 1.29 19.69 2.70
C ALA A 39 0.01 19.95 3.49
N ASP A 40 -0.33 21.21 3.75
CA ASP A 40 -1.38 21.64 4.69
C ASP A 40 -2.82 21.50 4.14
N SER A 41 -3.00 20.87 2.99
CA SER A 41 -4.31 20.79 2.37
C SER A 41 -4.66 19.37 1.91
N ASP A 42 -5.86 18.95 2.30
CA ASP A 42 -6.50 17.64 2.04
C ASP A 42 -6.66 17.28 0.55
N TYR A 43 -6.17 18.12 -0.37
CA TYR A 43 -6.23 17.89 -1.82
C TYR A 43 -5.45 16.65 -2.27
N ARG A 44 -4.59 16.08 -1.43
CA ARG A 44 -3.86 14.83 -1.73
C ARG A 44 -4.81 13.65 -1.95
N ILE A 45 -5.89 13.60 -1.18
CA ILE A 45 -6.80 12.45 -1.12
C ILE A 45 -7.55 12.28 -2.46
N PRO A 46 -8.17 13.32 -3.05
CA PRO A 46 -8.79 13.19 -4.38
C PRO A 46 -7.84 12.73 -5.50
N TYR A 47 -6.62 13.26 -5.56
CA TYR A 47 -5.65 12.86 -6.59
C TYR A 47 -5.10 11.45 -6.37
N LEU A 48 -4.91 11.05 -5.11
CA LEU A 48 -4.53 9.69 -4.75
C LEU A 48 -5.66 8.73 -5.11
N ILE A 49 -6.92 9.05 -4.79
CA ILE A 49 -8.09 8.25 -5.20
C ILE A 49 -8.16 8.13 -6.72
N GLU A 50 -8.08 9.25 -7.46
CA GLU A 50 -8.15 9.24 -8.92
C GLU A 50 -7.00 8.40 -9.53
N ALA A 51 -5.77 8.53 -9.01
CA ALA A 51 -4.65 7.72 -9.43
C ALA A 51 -4.86 6.23 -9.09
N LEU A 52 -5.50 5.94 -7.95
CA LEU A 52 -5.77 4.58 -7.52
C LEU A 52 -6.85 3.91 -8.38
N GLU A 53 -7.91 4.65 -8.70
CA GLU A 53 -9.01 4.24 -9.58
C GLU A 53 -8.55 4.06 -11.03
N ALA A 54 -7.75 4.99 -11.57
CA ALA A 54 -7.27 4.96 -12.94
C ALA A 54 -6.41 3.71 -13.24
N ARG A 55 -5.74 3.18 -12.22
CA ARG A 55 -4.93 1.96 -12.31
C ARG A 55 -5.68 0.71 -11.85
N ARG A 56 -6.96 0.83 -11.50
CA ARG A 56 -7.83 -0.26 -11.02
C ARG A 56 -7.19 -1.01 -9.84
N PHE A 57 -6.54 -0.29 -8.92
CA PHE A 57 -5.93 -0.96 -7.76
C PHE A 57 -6.94 -1.69 -6.91
N PHE A 58 -8.20 -1.24 -6.90
CA PHE A 58 -9.26 -1.84 -6.11
C PHE A 58 -10.44 -2.18 -6.99
N ALA A 59 -11.10 -3.30 -6.68
CA ALA A 59 -12.30 -3.74 -7.38
C ALA A 59 -13.52 -2.85 -7.07
N SER A 60 -13.49 -2.09 -5.96
CA SER A 60 -14.59 -1.22 -5.51
C SER A 60 -14.11 0.21 -5.23
N PRO A 61 -14.85 1.25 -5.66
CA PRO A 61 -14.59 2.65 -5.30
C PRO A 61 -14.63 2.91 -3.80
N ASP A 62 -15.48 2.18 -3.06
CA ASP A 62 -15.61 2.32 -1.61
C ASP A 62 -14.36 1.84 -0.85
N ALA A 63 -13.55 0.97 -1.47
CA ALA A 63 -12.28 0.50 -0.92
C ALA A 63 -11.14 1.54 -1.05
N GLY A 64 -11.34 2.62 -1.81
CA GLY A 64 -10.34 3.67 -1.99
C GLY A 64 -9.93 4.35 -0.68
N TRP A 65 -10.87 4.54 0.25
CA TRP A 65 -10.58 5.11 1.57
C TRP A 65 -9.76 4.17 2.45
N GLU A 66 -10.09 2.88 2.43
CA GLU A 66 -9.36 1.85 3.18
C GLU A 66 -7.90 1.75 2.71
N ALA A 67 -7.68 1.91 1.41
CA ALA A 67 -6.36 1.93 0.81
C ALA A 67 -5.53 3.15 1.20
N ILE A 68 -6.16 4.32 1.32
CA ILE A 68 -5.50 5.56 1.75
C ILE A 68 -5.07 5.45 3.21
N GLU A 69 -5.94 4.93 4.09
CA GLU A 69 -5.58 4.69 5.48
C GLU A 69 -4.44 3.67 5.60
N LEU A 70 -4.52 2.55 4.88
CA LEU A 70 -3.45 1.56 4.85
C LEU A 70 -2.15 2.16 4.33
N TYR A 71 -2.23 3.03 3.32
CA TYR A 71 -1.08 3.75 2.78
C TYR A 71 -0.44 4.69 3.80
N ASP A 72 -1.23 5.53 4.47
CA ASP A 72 -0.74 6.44 5.50
C ASP A 72 -0.11 5.65 6.66
N ASP A 73 -0.77 4.57 7.11
CA ASP A 73 -0.26 3.66 8.14
C ASP A 73 1.08 3.02 7.74
N LEU A 74 1.21 2.55 6.49
CA LEU A 74 2.45 1.98 5.97
C LEU A 74 3.55 3.05 5.87
N CYS A 75 3.23 4.25 5.39
CA CYS A 75 4.15 5.37 5.32
C CYS A 75 4.68 5.80 6.68
N ASP A 76 3.83 5.84 7.68
CA ASP A 76 4.19 6.28 9.03
C ASP A 76 4.92 5.19 9.82
N LEU A 77 4.54 3.92 9.67
CA LEU A 77 5.13 2.82 10.42
C LEU A 77 6.37 2.22 9.76
N CYS A 78 6.52 2.34 8.45
CA CYS A 78 7.56 1.63 7.71
C CYS A 78 8.47 2.51 6.84
N ASP A 79 8.39 3.84 6.97
CA ASP A 79 9.22 4.84 6.27
C ASP A 79 9.36 4.57 4.76
N VAL A 80 8.23 4.25 4.12
CA VAL A 80 8.17 3.95 2.68
C VAL A 80 8.54 5.17 1.82
N ARG A 81 8.79 6.34 2.42
CA ARG A 81 9.13 7.61 1.74
C ARG A 81 10.52 7.60 1.08
N SER A 82 11.31 6.56 1.32
CA SER A 82 12.59 6.32 0.66
C SER A 82 12.58 5.00 -0.12
N TYR A 83 13.39 4.90 -1.17
CA TYR A 83 13.55 3.64 -1.91
C TYR A 83 14.03 2.50 -1.00
N ALA A 84 14.92 2.81 -0.05
CA ALA A 84 15.40 1.84 0.93
C ALA A 84 14.29 1.38 1.88
N GLY A 85 13.40 2.28 2.30
CA GLY A 85 12.23 1.92 3.11
C GLY A 85 11.23 1.07 2.35
N LEU A 86 10.95 1.40 1.08
CA LEU A 86 10.12 0.57 0.19
C LEU A 86 10.72 -0.84 0.02
N GLU A 87 12.01 -0.94 -0.27
CA GLU A 87 12.70 -2.22 -0.42
C GLU A 87 12.61 -3.06 0.86
N ASP A 88 12.80 -2.43 2.02
CA ASP A 88 12.71 -3.10 3.30
C ASP A 88 11.30 -3.60 3.62
N VAL A 89 10.27 -2.81 3.31
CA VAL A 89 8.86 -3.21 3.44
C VAL A 89 8.52 -4.38 2.52
N LEU A 90 8.91 -4.31 1.24
CA LEU A 90 8.70 -5.39 0.29
C LEU A 90 9.39 -6.68 0.76
N ARG A 91 10.61 -6.57 1.30
CA ARG A 91 11.35 -7.72 1.85
C ARG A 91 10.61 -8.34 3.04
N ARG A 92 10.16 -7.52 4.00
CA ARG A 92 9.40 -7.98 5.18
C ARG A 92 8.05 -8.59 4.78
N PHE A 93 7.33 -7.98 3.84
CA PHE A 93 6.07 -8.49 3.34
C PHE A 93 6.20 -9.84 2.62
N ARG A 94 7.24 -10.02 1.79
CA ARG A 94 7.52 -11.31 1.16
C ARG A 94 7.84 -12.40 2.19
N ALA A 95 8.58 -12.06 3.24
CA ALA A 95 8.86 -12.98 4.34
C ALA A 95 7.57 -13.37 5.08
N TYR A 96 6.69 -12.40 5.34
CA TYR A 96 5.36 -12.62 5.90
C TYR A 96 4.52 -13.58 5.06
N ARG A 97 4.37 -13.31 3.74
CA ARG A 97 3.63 -14.19 2.81
C ARG A 97 4.21 -15.60 2.80
N GLY A 98 5.53 -15.72 2.69
CA GLY A 98 6.20 -17.03 2.69
C GLY A 98 5.96 -17.85 3.97
N ALA A 99 5.96 -17.21 5.13
CA ALA A 99 5.66 -17.88 6.40
C ALA A 99 4.20 -18.33 6.49
N ARG A 100 3.27 -17.52 5.98
CA ARG A 100 1.83 -17.83 5.96
C ARG A 100 1.50 -18.96 4.97
N ASP A 101 2.04 -18.89 3.76
CA ASP A 101 1.83 -19.91 2.72
C ASP A 101 2.43 -21.26 3.17
N ALA A 102 3.56 -21.24 3.89
CA ALA A 102 4.10 -22.46 4.49
C ALA A 102 3.18 -23.02 5.60
N ALA A 103 2.60 -22.16 6.43
CA ALA A 103 1.68 -22.56 7.50
C ALA A 103 0.36 -23.14 6.96
N SER A 104 -0.18 -22.59 5.88
CA SER A 104 -1.42 -23.07 5.25
C SER A 104 -1.27 -24.44 4.57
N VAL A 105 -0.06 -24.76 4.09
CA VAL A 105 0.26 -26.07 3.49
C VAL A 105 0.45 -27.16 4.55
N SER A 106 0.89 -26.81 5.76
CA SER A 106 1.13 -27.78 6.86
C SER A 106 -0.10 -28.22 7.64
N ASP A 107 -1.26 -27.56 7.45
CA ASP A 107 -2.54 -27.91 8.08
C ASP A 107 -3.42 -28.82 7.20
N HIS A 108 -2.84 -29.49 6.19
CA HIS A 108 -3.48 -30.47 5.29
C HIS A 108 -2.72 -31.80 5.30
#